data_AF-T0Z375-F1
#
_entry.id   AF-T0Z375-F1
#
_cell.length_a   1.000
_cell.length_b   1.000
_cell.length_c   1.000
_cell.angle_alpha   90.00
_cell.angle_beta   90.00
_cell.angle_gamma   90.00
#
_symmetry.space_group_name_H-M   'P 1'
#
loop_
_entity.id
_entity.type
_entity.pdbx_description
1 polymer ?
#
loop_
_entity_poly.entity_id
_entity_poly.type
_entity_poly.pdbx_seq_one_letter_code
_entity_poly.pdbx_strand_id
1 'polypeptide(L)'
;HKGGTTLPDLGARAVQRLAQRHPDRTFHLIADGAYAPLAGVELPRTTVTSRIRRDAALYDLPPPRRPGQNGRPRKRGDRLPSLTVWARRTQKGWENVVVDRRGRLQRRLVLSRIVLWYGTCGVRPIRVVVSRDP
;
A
#
# COMPACT_ATOMS: atom_id res chain seq x y z
N HIS A 1 -9.06 7.97 -23.00
CA HIS A 1 -9.62 7.78 -21.63
C HIS A 1 -11.08 8.23 -21.64
N LYS A 2 -12.04 7.35 -21.34
CA LYS A 2 -13.45 7.75 -21.14
C LYS A 2 -13.56 8.40 -19.75
N GLY A 3 -13.85 9.71 -19.72
CA GLY A 3 -13.82 10.57 -18.52
C GLY A 3 -15.03 10.41 -17.59
N GLY A 4 -15.25 9.20 -17.07
CA GLY A 4 -16.26 8.93 -16.03
C GLY A 4 -15.63 8.85 -14.64
N THR A 5 -16.42 9.17 -13.60
CA THR A 5 -16.03 8.93 -12.20
C THR A 5 -15.91 7.42 -11.98
N THR A 6 -14.76 6.94 -11.49
CA THR A 6 -14.53 5.51 -11.23
C THR A 6 -15.08 5.10 -9.87
N LEU A 7 -15.24 3.79 -9.62
CA LEU A 7 -15.64 3.28 -8.29
C LEU A 7 -14.67 3.73 -7.17
N PRO A 8 -13.33 3.67 -7.34
CA PRO A 8 -12.41 4.28 -6.39
C PRO A 8 -12.66 5.77 -6.14
N ASP A 9 -12.96 6.56 -7.18
CA ASP A 9 -13.25 8.00 -7.01
C ASP A 9 -14.49 8.23 -6.13
N LEU A 10 -15.54 7.41 -6.32
CA LEU A 10 -16.73 7.46 -5.47
C LEU A 10 -16.41 7.04 -4.03
N GLY A 11 -15.61 5.99 -3.85
CA GLY A 11 -15.14 5.55 -2.54
C GLY A 11 -14.35 6.63 -1.79
N ALA A 12 -13.42 7.29 -2.48
CA ALA A 12 -12.66 8.41 -1.93
C ALA A 12 -13.58 9.55 -1.48
N ARG A 13 -14.55 9.95 -2.31
CA ARG A 13 -15.53 10.98 -1.96
C ARG A 13 -16.39 10.59 -0.76
N ALA A 14 -16.78 9.33 -0.66
CA ALA A 14 -17.55 8.84 0.49
C ALA A 14 -16.74 8.96 1.80
N VAL A 15 -15.47 8.54 1.78
CA VAL A 15 -14.57 8.66 2.94
C VAL A 15 -14.32 10.13 3.32
N GLN A 16 -14.09 11.00 2.34
CA GLN A 16 -13.91 12.44 2.59
C GLN A 16 -15.12 13.05 3.30
N ARG A 17 -16.34 12.72 2.86
CA ARG A 17 -17.58 13.21 3.51
C ARG A 17 -17.74 12.67 4.93
N LEU A 18 -17.39 11.40 5.17
CA LEU A 18 -17.42 10.82 6.52
C LEU A 18 -16.43 11.52 7.44
N ALA A 19 -15.20 11.75 6.95
CA ALA A 19 -14.18 12.45 7.72
C ALA A 19 -14.60 13.89 8.06
N GLN A 20 -15.20 14.62 7.12
CA GLN A 20 -15.72 15.98 7.37
C GLN A 20 -16.79 16.01 8.47
N ARG A 21 -17.71 15.04 8.49
CA ARG A 21 -18.78 14.95 9.49
C ARG A 21 -18.30 14.50 10.87
N HIS A 22 -17.12 13.89 10.95
CA HIS A 22 -16.55 13.39 12.19
C HIS A 22 -15.12 13.94 12.38
N PRO A 23 -14.97 15.24 12.73
CA PRO A 23 -13.69 15.95 12.83
C PRO A 23 -12.72 15.39 13.88
N ASP A 24 -13.20 14.55 14.80
CA ASP A 24 -12.38 13.96 15.88
C ASP A 24 -12.12 12.46 15.72
N ARG A 25 -12.59 11.84 14.62
CA ARG A 25 -12.43 10.40 14.37
C ARG A 25 -11.37 10.08 13.32
N THR A 26 -10.51 9.12 13.62
CA THR A 26 -9.63 8.48 12.64
C THR A 26 -10.34 7.29 11.97
N PHE A 27 -10.03 7.03 10.71
CA PHE A 27 -10.68 5.99 9.92
C PHE A 27 -9.70 4.90 9.49
N HIS A 28 -10.15 3.65 9.52
CA HIS A 28 -9.48 2.52 8.90
C HIS A 28 -10.37 2.00 7.77
N LEU A 29 -10.04 2.35 6.52
CA LEU A 29 -10.74 1.87 5.35
C LEU A 29 -10.19 0.48 4.98
N ILE A 30 -11.01 -0.55 5.17
CA ILE A 30 -10.71 -1.91 4.74
C ILE A 30 -11.52 -2.19 3.47
N ALA A 31 -10.85 -2.42 2.35
CA ALA A 31 -11.51 -2.59 1.06
C ALA A 31 -10.90 -3.75 0.25
N ASP A 32 -11.64 -4.29 -0.69
CA ASP A 32 -11.11 -5.27 -1.64
C ASP A 32 -10.12 -4.65 -2.63
N GLY A 33 -9.53 -5.49 -3.49
CA GLY A 33 -8.47 -5.08 -4.41
C GLY A 33 -8.91 -4.11 -5.51
N ALA A 34 -10.21 -3.96 -5.79
CA ALA A 34 -10.70 -2.94 -6.74
C ALA A 34 -10.44 -1.51 -6.21
N TYR A 35 -10.40 -1.35 -4.89
CA TYR A 35 -10.11 -0.08 -4.21
C TYR A 35 -8.64 0.05 -3.79
N ALA A 36 -7.77 -0.89 -4.16
CA ALA A 36 -6.33 -0.80 -3.88
C ALA A 36 -5.67 0.52 -4.34
N PRO A 37 -6.08 1.17 -5.46
CA PRO A 37 -5.56 2.48 -5.84
C PRO A 37 -5.75 3.58 -4.79
N LEU A 38 -6.73 3.44 -3.88
CA LEU A 38 -6.93 4.40 -2.79
C LEU A 38 -5.76 4.48 -1.82
N ALA A 39 -4.90 3.47 -1.75
CA ALA A 39 -3.65 3.56 -0.98
C ALA A 39 -2.70 4.68 -1.48
N GLY A 40 -2.86 5.10 -2.75
CA GLY A 40 -2.12 6.21 -3.35
C GLY A 40 -2.80 7.57 -3.18
N VAL A 41 -4.02 7.61 -2.64
CA VAL A 41 -4.83 8.83 -2.49
C VAL A 41 -4.64 9.39 -1.09
N GLU A 42 -4.53 10.71 -0.99
CA GLU A 42 -4.55 11.39 0.29
C GLU A 42 -5.99 11.49 0.80
N LEU A 43 -6.30 10.68 1.80
CA LEU A 43 -7.60 10.69 2.47
C LEU A 43 -7.45 11.27 3.88
N PRO A 44 -8.33 12.19 4.30
CA PRO A 44 -8.23 12.85 5.60
C PRO A 44 -8.34 11.82 6.73
N ARG A 45 -7.33 11.80 7.62
CA ARG A 45 -7.31 10.97 8.85
C ARG A 45 -7.66 9.50 8.60
N THR A 46 -7.32 8.98 7.42
CA THR A 46 -7.71 7.63 6.99
C THR A 46 -6.49 6.78 6.66
N THR A 47 -6.44 5.58 7.25
CA THR A 47 -5.52 4.51 6.82
C THR A 47 -6.26 3.57 5.88
N VAL A 48 -5.71 3.28 4.70
CA VAL A 48 -6.29 2.35 3.73
C VAL A 48 -5.58 1.00 3.80
N THR A 49 -6.36 -0.07 3.98
CA THR A 49 -5.90 -1.46 3.89
C THR A 49 -6.67 -2.17 2.78
N SER A 50 -5.96 -2.63 1.76
CA SER A 50 -6.56 -3.34 0.62
C SER A 50 -5.62 -4.42 0.08
N ARG A 51 -6.18 -5.37 -0.66
CA ARG A 51 -5.43 -6.45 -1.32
C ARG A 51 -4.77 -5.92 -2.59
N ILE A 52 -3.44 -5.88 -2.58
CA ILE A 52 -2.64 -5.62 -3.78
C ILE A 52 -2.48 -6.90 -4.62
N ARG A 53 -2.34 -6.76 -5.94
CA ARG A 53 -2.00 -7.88 -6.82
C ARG A 53 -0.60 -8.43 -6.49
N ARG A 54 -0.47 -9.76 -6.45
CA ARG A 54 0.82 -10.43 -6.16
C ARG A 54 1.93 -10.17 -7.21
N ASP A 55 1.53 -9.82 -8.43
CA ASP A 55 2.40 -9.49 -9.56
C ASP A 55 2.54 -7.96 -9.77
N ALA A 56 2.13 -7.16 -8.79
CA ALA A 56 2.20 -5.71 -8.87
C ALA A 56 3.61 -5.19 -9.15
N ALA A 57 3.64 -4.09 -9.89
CA ALA A 57 4.85 -3.40 -10.29
C ALA A 57 5.41 -2.52 -9.17
N LEU A 58 6.23 -3.12 -8.31
CA LEU A 58 6.81 -2.46 -7.14
C LEU A 58 8.24 -2.01 -7.39
N TYR A 59 8.59 -0.86 -6.83
CA TYR A 59 9.91 -0.24 -6.94
C TYR A 59 10.41 0.17 -5.57
N ASP A 60 11.73 0.28 -5.44
CA ASP A 60 12.33 0.97 -4.31
C ASP A 60 11.98 2.46 -4.30
N LEU A 61 12.14 3.08 -3.13
CA LEU A 61 12.12 4.54 -3.00
C LEU A 61 13.25 5.14 -3.87
N PRO A 62 13.08 6.35 -4.43
CA PRO A 62 14.16 7.00 -5.15
C PRO A 62 15.38 7.17 -4.23
N PRO A 63 16.60 6.91 -4.73
CA PRO A 63 17.80 7.13 -3.94
C PRO A 63 17.95 8.62 -3.60
N PRO A 64 18.60 8.96 -2.48
CA PRO A 64 18.90 10.34 -2.14
C PRO A 64 19.74 10.99 -3.24
N ARG A 65 19.50 12.28 -3.46
CA ARG A 65 20.21 13.07 -4.46
C ARG A 65 21.66 13.24 -4.04
N ARG A 66 22.59 13.10 -4.98
CA ARG A 66 24.01 13.39 -4.73
C ARG A 66 24.31 14.88 -4.92
N PRO A 67 25.22 15.48 -4.13
CA PRO A 67 25.71 16.83 -4.39
C PRO A 67 26.23 16.96 -5.83
N GLY A 68 25.91 18.08 -6.51
CA GLY A 68 26.34 18.33 -7.89
C GLY A 68 25.65 17.49 -8.98
N GLN A 69 24.65 16.67 -8.64
CA GLN A 69 23.99 15.81 -9.63
C GLN A 69 23.17 16.62 -10.64
N ASN A 70 23.57 16.63 -11.91
CA ASN A 70 22.80 17.29 -12.97
C ASN A 70 21.53 16.52 -13.35
N GLY A 71 20.49 17.26 -13.75
CA GLY A 71 19.22 16.70 -14.23
C GLY A 71 18.15 16.47 -13.17
N ARG A 72 16.97 16.03 -13.63
CA ARG A 72 15.77 15.83 -12.80
C ARG A 72 15.97 14.70 -11.79
N PRO A 73 15.56 14.88 -10.52
CA PRO A 73 15.57 13.80 -9.53
C PRO A 73 14.80 12.55 -10.01
N ARG A 74 15.33 11.38 -9.69
CA ARG A 74 14.62 10.11 -9.92
C ARG A 74 13.33 10.09 -9.11
N LYS A 75 12.23 9.61 -9.71
CA LYS A 75 10.93 9.47 -9.04
C LYS A 75 10.72 8.12 -8.37
N ARG A 76 11.55 7.13 -8.70
CA ARG A 76 11.53 5.77 -8.16
C ARG A 76 12.92 5.15 -8.21
N GLY A 77 13.17 4.18 -7.34
CA GLY A 77 14.36 3.35 -7.33
C GLY A 77 14.22 2.16 -8.29
N ASP A 78 15.01 1.12 -8.02
CA ASP A 78 15.06 -0.07 -8.85
C ASP A 78 13.78 -0.90 -8.77
N ARG A 79 13.55 -1.71 -9.81
CA ARG A 79 12.40 -2.59 -9.86
C ARG A 79 12.58 -3.72 -8.85
N LEU A 80 11.59 -3.93 -7.99
CA LEU A 80 11.58 -5.02 -7.04
C LEU A 80 11.09 -6.33 -7.67
N PRO A 81 11.50 -7.49 -7.12
CA PRO A 81 10.87 -8.77 -7.45
C PRO A 81 9.36 -8.71 -7.15
N SER A 82 8.58 -9.56 -7.82
CA SER A 82 7.16 -9.70 -7.50
C SER A 82 6.97 -10.13 -6.04
N LEU A 83 5.82 -9.82 -5.45
CA LEU A 83 5.54 -10.18 -4.05
C LEU A 83 5.65 -11.69 -3.82
N THR A 84 5.23 -12.49 -4.79
CA THR A 84 5.38 -13.95 -4.75
C THR A 84 6.86 -14.37 -4.68
N VAL A 85 7.72 -13.79 -5.51
CA VAL A 85 9.15 -14.12 -5.53
C VAL A 85 9.83 -13.61 -4.26
N TRP A 86 9.52 -12.39 -3.83
CA TRP A 86 10.05 -11.78 -2.62
C TRP A 86 9.72 -12.63 -1.39
N ALA A 87 8.45 -13.01 -1.21
CA ALA A 87 8.02 -13.83 -0.08
C ALA A 87 8.68 -15.22 -0.08
N ARG A 88 8.86 -15.84 -1.27
CA ARG A 88 9.52 -17.15 -1.38
C ARG A 88 11.02 -17.11 -1.05
N ARG A 89 11.72 -16.06 -1.49
CA ARG A 89 13.19 -15.94 -1.31
C ARG A 89 13.60 -15.40 0.06
N THR A 90 12.69 -14.71 0.75
CA THR A 90 13.01 -14.07 2.03
C THR A 90 13.03 -15.10 3.16
N GLN A 91 14.22 -15.35 3.71
CA GLN A 91 14.43 -16.28 4.82
C GLN A 91 14.34 -15.60 6.20
N LYS A 92 14.79 -14.34 6.31
CA LYS A 92 14.83 -13.55 7.57
C LYS A 92 13.88 -12.35 7.50
N GLY A 93 13.44 -11.85 8.65
CA GLY A 93 12.56 -10.68 8.75
C GLY A 93 11.06 -10.99 8.74
N TRP A 94 10.68 -12.27 8.83
CA TRP A 94 9.30 -12.65 9.13
C TRP A 94 9.02 -12.45 10.62
N GLU A 95 7.94 -11.74 10.92
CA GLU A 95 7.48 -11.48 12.27
C GLU A 95 6.30 -12.40 12.60
N ASN A 96 6.33 -13.03 13.78
CA ASN A 96 5.18 -13.76 14.31
C ASN A 96 4.18 -12.78 14.91
N VAL A 97 2.97 -12.75 14.37
CA VAL A 97 1.87 -11.94 14.90
C VAL A 97 0.69 -12.83 15.26
N VAL A 98 0.00 -12.48 16.34
CA VAL A 98 -1.30 -13.08 16.68
C VAL A 98 -2.38 -12.17 16.13
N VAL A 99 -3.25 -12.72 15.28
CA VAL A 99 -4.37 -12.00 14.70
C VAL A 99 -5.68 -12.63 15.13
N ASP A 100 -6.68 -11.79 15.40
CA ASP A 100 -8.06 -12.26 15.49
C ASP A 100 -8.58 -12.48 14.07
N ARG A 101 -8.95 -13.73 13.78
CA ARG A 101 -9.67 -14.09 12.56
C ARG A 101 -11.06 -14.59 12.92
N ARG A 102 -12.03 -13.67 12.93
CA ARG A 102 -13.45 -13.95 13.20
C ARG A 102 -13.67 -14.61 14.57
N GLY A 103 -13.08 -14.04 15.61
CA GLY A 103 -13.15 -14.50 16.99
C GLY A 103 -12.16 -15.61 17.34
N ARG A 104 -11.30 -16.03 16.40
CA ARG A 104 -10.27 -17.04 16.64
C ARG A 104 -8.88 -16.42 16.53
N LEU A 105 -8.13 -16.50 17.63
CA LEU A 105 -6.71 -16.13 17.62
C LEU A 105 -5.91 -17.12 16.77
N GLN A 106 -5.16 -16.59 15.81
CA GLN A 106 -4.29 -17.36 14.92
C GLN A 106 -2.90 -16.73 14.88
N ARG A 107 -1.87 -17.56 14.96
CA ARG A 107 -0.50 -17.14 14.66
C ARG A 107 -0.31 -17.05 13.15
N ARG A 108 0.34 -15.99 12.71
CA ARG A 108 0.69 -15.74 11.30
C ARG A 108 2.12 -15.22 11.24
N LEU A 109 2.83 -15.61 10.19
CA LEU A 109 4.07 -14.93 9.82
C LEU A 109 3.74 -13.78 8.87
N VAL A 110 4.20 -12.59 9.19
CA VAL A 110 4.06 -11.41 8.34
C VAL A 110 5.44 -10.89 7.92
N LEU A 111 5.52 -10.44 6.67
CA LEU A 111 6.67 -9.77 6.11
C LEU A 111 6.20 -8.47 5.51
N SER A 112 6.86 -7.36 5.84
CA SER A 112 6.48 -6.04 5.34
C SER A 112 7.64 -5.26 4.74
N ARG A 113 7.33 -4.39 3.79
CA ARG A 113 8.29 -3.47 3.17
C ARG A 113 7.57 -2.20 2.71
N ILE A 114 8.24 -1.06 2.86
CA ILE A 114 7.81 0.19 2.23
C ILE A 114 8.31 0.21 0.78
N VAL A 115 7.40 0.43 -0.16
CA VAL A 115 7.67 0.35 -1.61
C VAL A 115 6.92 1.43 -2.37
N LEU A 116 7.30 1.69 -3.61
CA LEU A 116 6.50 2.45 -4.58
C LEU A 116 5.73 1.52 -5.50
N TRP A 117 4.41 1.63 -5.50
CA TRP A 117 3.57 1.10 -6.57
C TRP A 117 3.36 2.15 -7.66
N TYR A 118 4.46 2.52 -8.33
CA TYR A 118 4.53 3.76 -9.11
C TYR A 118 3.44 3.94 -10.17
N GLY A 119 3.06 2.86 -10.86
CA GLY A 119 2.03 2.92 -11.90
C GLY A 119 0.61 3.19 -11.38
N THR A 120 0.37 3.06 -10.07
CA THR A 120 -0.95 3.19 -9.46
C THR A 120 -0.99 4.25 -8.37
N CYS A 121 0.03 4.30 -7.50
CA CYS A 121 0.13 5.25 -6.38
C CYS A 121 1.13 6.39 -6.65
N GLY A 122 1.73 6.45 -7.83
CA GLY A 122 2.72 7.48 -8.17
C GLY A 122 3.94 7.45 -7.24
N VAL A 123 4.31 8.61 -6.70
CA VAL A 123 5.46 8.75 -5.78
C VAL A 123 5.09 8.54 -4.31
N ARG A 124 3.82 8.25 -4.00
CA ARG A 124 3.39 7.97 -2.63
C ARG A 124 3.83 6.55 -2.23
N PRO A 125 4.65 6.40 -1.17
CA PRO A 125 5.00 5.09 -0.65
C PRO A 125 3.79 4.37 -0.06
N ILE A 126 3.75 3.06 -0.25
CA ILE A 126 2.80 2.17 0.42
C ILE A 126 3.58 1.13 1.23
N ARG A 127 2.97 0.62 2.30
CA ARG A 127 3.47 -0.57 2.98
C ARG A 127 2.78 -1.79 2.40
N VAL A 128 3.54 -2.69 1.80
CA VAL A 128 3.05 -4.02 1.42
C VAL A 128 3.27 -4.97 2.60
N VAL A 129 2.29 -5.82 2.86
CA VAL A 129 2.35 -6.87 3.87
C VAL A 129 1.99 -8.19 3.20
N VAL A 130 2.88 -9.18 3.32
CA VAL A 130 2.62 -10.57 2.93
C VAL A 130 2.42 -11.36 4.21
N SER A 131 1.41 -12.23 4.23
CA SER A 131 1.09 -13.09 5.37
C SER A 131 1.04 -14.55 4.93
N ARG A 132 1.63 -15.43 5.74
CA ARG A 132 1.58 -16.89 5.56
C ARG A 132 1.34 -17.60 6.88
N ASP A 133 1.04 -18.89 6.81
CA ASP A 133 0.99 -19.73 8.01
C ASP A 133 2.42 -19.93 8.57
N PRO A 134 2.57 -20.08 9.90
CA PRO A 134 3.86 -20.28 10.55
C PRO A 134 4.69 -21.45 10.02
#